data_AF-A0AAW9RGD4-F1
#
_entry.id   AF-A0AAW9RGD4-F1
#
_cell.length_a   1.000
_cell.length_b   1.000
_cell.length_c   1.000
_cell.angle_alpha   90.00
_cell.angle_beta   90.00
_cell.angle_gamma   90.00
#
_symmetry.space_group_name_H-M   'P 1'
#
loop_
_entity.id
_entity.type
_entity.pdbx_description
1 polymer ?
#
loop_
_entity_poly.entity_id
_entity_poly.type
_entity_poly.pdbx_seq_one_letter_code
_entity_poly.pdbx_strand_id
1 'polypeptide(L)'
;MSLDNTGHVQDNSPSHSAMIARFYVLPQLTGSGDADIFVAYSNEAPSGVLFDISFDGTNFNFDAGGAGGASASAAAVTGWNLIEVKFNSGGNFEYWVNVDATTDPATGSFSSGSGTIEAVRMGLPNGLGGFSGGKVSYDSYESHASTPVGSLLIGDANADETVNVLDYSSVQQDILGNLQSGQPDCNLDGSVNVLDYGCVQSVILGG
;
A
#
# COMPACT_ATOMS: atom_id res chain seq x y z
N MET A 1 -6.47 -3.99 -8.32
CA MET A 1 -7.78 -4.54 -7.88
C MET A 1 -8.66 -3.40 -7.37
N SER A 2 -9.98 -3.40 -7.59
CA SER A 2 -10.91 -2.41 -7.01
C SER A 2 -12.09 -3.10 -6.34
N LEU A 3 -12.48 -2.64 -5.14
CA LEU A 3 -13.51 -3.26 -4.31
C LEU A 3 -14.49 -2.19 -3.77
N ASP A 4 -15.79 -2.44 -3.88
CA ASP A 4 -16.89 -1.56 -3.44
C ASP A 4 -17.80 -2.20 -2.37
N ASN A 5 -17.44 -3.40 -1.92
CA ASN A 5 -18.10 -4.16 -0.85
C ASN A 5 -17.09 -5.15 -0.22
N THR A 6 -17.54 -6.11 0.58
CA THR A 6 -16.69 -7.19 1.10
C THR A 6 -16.02 -7.97 -0.04
N GLY A 7 -14.70 -8.04 0.00
CA GLY A 7 -13.90 -8.82 -0.95
C GLY A 7 -12.41 -8.71 -0.60
N HIS A 8 -11.64 -9.76 -0.84
CA HIS A 8 -10.20 -9.75 -0.56
C HIS A 8 -9.48 -10.81 -1.40
N VAL A 9 -8.19 -10.61 -1.59
CA VAL A 9 -7.24 -11.67 -1.97
C VAL A 9 -6.63 -12.21 -0.69
N GLN A 10 -6.49 -13.53 -0.60
CA GLN A 10 -5.85 -14.19 0.53
C GLN A 10 -4.60 -14.94 0.04
N ASP A 11 -3.51 -14.76 0.76
CA ASP A 11 -2.33 -15.63 0.65
C ASP A 11 -2.21 -16.46 1.94
N ASN A 12 -2.01 -17.76 1.77
CA ASN A 12 -1.86 -18.76 2.82
C ASN A 12 -0.46 -19.38 2.77
N SER A 13 0.54 -18.52 2.61
CA SER A 13 1.93 -18.92 2.58
C SER A 13 2.40 -19.39 3.97
N PRO A 14 3.28 -20.41 4.05
CA PRO A 14 3.60 -21.08 5.30
C PRO A 14 4.35 -20.19 6.31
N SER A 15 4.00 -20.37 7.59
CA SER A 15 4.55 -19.78 8.82
C SER A 15 5.79 -18.88 8.71
N HIS A 16 5.59 -17.55 8.73
CA HIS A 16 6.69 -16.58 8.82
C HIS A 16 6.64 -15.80 10.15
N SER A 17 7.80 -15.66 10.81
CA SER A 17 7.93 -14.81 12.01
C SER A 17 8.23 -13.34 11.69
N ALA A 18 8.45 -13.02 10.42
CA ALA A 18 8.64 -11.68 9.93
C ALA A 18 8.02 -11.55 8.54
N MET A 19 7.54 -10.35 8.21
CA MET A 19 6.99 -10.04 6.90
C MET A 19 7.21 -8.57 6.59
N ILE A 20 7.59 -8.30 5.35
CA ILE A 20 7.51 -6.99 4.73
C ILE A 20 6.43 -7.07 3.67
N ALA A 21 5.52 -6.11 3.64
CA ALA A 21 4.45 -6.04 2.64
C ALA A 21 4.34 -4.61 2.12
N ARG A 22 4.32 -4.46 0.79
CA ARG A 22 4.16 -3.18 0.08
C ARG A 22 2.97 -3.25 -0.86
N PHE A 23 2.14 -2.21 -0.83
CA PHE A 23 1.07 -2.02 -1.80
C PHE A 23 0.72 -0.54 -1.96
N TYR A 24 0.07 -0.23 -3.07
CA TYR A 24 -0.52 1.07 -3.33
C TYR A 24 -2.02 0.99 -3.08
N VAL A 25 -2.57 2.02 -2.43
CA VAL A 25 -3.99 2.10 -2.12
C VAL A 25 -4.56 3.47 -2.48
N LEU A 26 -5.69 3.47 -3.17
CA LEU A 26 -6.47 4.67 -3.48
C LEU A 26 -7.84 4.52 -2.79
N PRO A 27 -8.00 5.07 -1.57
CA PRO A 27 -9.26 5.05 -0.87
C PRO A 27 -10.21 6.11 -1.44
N GLN A 28 -11.35 5.67 -1.95
CA GLN A 28 -12.43 6.54 -2.46
C GLN A 28 -13.73 6.23 -1.71
N LEU A 29 -13.64 6.19 -0.38
CA LEU A 29 -14.75 5.92 0.51
C LEU A 29 -15.52 7.20 0.83
N THR A 30 -16.81 7.06 1.13
CA THR A 30 -17.72 8.18 1.41
C THR A 30 -18.44 8.01 2.73
N GLY A 31 -18.56 9.11 3.49
CA GLY A 31 -19.09 9.10 4.85
C GLY A 31 -17.97 8.95 5.88
N SER A 32 -18.28 8.33 7.02
CA SER A 32 -17.35 8.06 8.11
C SER A 32 -17.36 6.57 8.43
N GLY A 33 -16.20 6.00 8.77
CA GLY A 33 -16.06 4.59 9.10
C GLY A 33 -14.61 4.26 9.43
N ASP A 34 -14.34 2.98 9.56
CA ASP A 34 -13.00 2.42 9.77
C ASP A 34 -12.91 1.08 9.03
N ALA A 35 -12.34 1.11 7.82
CA ALA A 35 -12.34 -0.03 6.91
C ALA A 35 -10.96 -0.69 6.88
N ASP A 36 -10.90 -1.97 7.23
CA ASP A 36 -9.68 -2.77 7.10
C ASP A 36 -9.31 -2.90 5.62
N ILE A 37 -8.06 -2.56 5.30
CA ILE A 37 -7.50 -2.63 3.95
C ILE A 37 -6.46 -3.76 3.80
N PHE A 38 -5.88 -4.19 4.92
CA PHE A 38 -4.91 -5.27 5.01
C PHE A 38 -4.96 -5.92 6.38
N VAL A 39 -4.95 -7.25 6.45
CA VAL A 39 -4.96 -7.98 7.73
C VAL A 39 -4.03 -9.20 7.65
N ALA A 40 -3.16 -9.36 8.64
CA ALA A 40 -2.32 -10.54 8.81
C ALA A 40 -2.82 -11.38 9.98
N TYR A 41 -2.81 -12.70 9.80
CA TYR A 41 -3.39 -13.68 10.71
C TYR A 41 -2.38 -14.76 11.11
N SER A 42 -2.49 -15.24 12.35
CA SER A 42 -1.85 -16.43 12.89
C SER A 42 -2.67 -17.70 12.76
N ASN A 43 -3.94 -17.55 12.41
CA ASN A 43 -4.84 -18.57 11.93
C ASN A 43 -6.02 -17.82 11.30
N GLU A 44 -6.66 -18.39 10.28
CA GLU A 44 -7.71 -17.69 9.52
C GLU A 44 -9.00 -17.35 10.33
N ALA A 45 -9.01 -17.62 11.65
CA ALA A 45 -10.11 -17.23 12.51
C ALA A 45 -10.03 -15.73 12.88
N PRO A 46 -11.17 -15.09 13.22
CA PRO A 46 -11.18 -13.69 13.66
C PRO A 46 -10.30 -13.42 14.89
N SER A 47 -10.16 -14.39 15.78
CA SER A 47 -9.26 -14.30 16.95
C SER A 47 -7.78 -14.46 16.60
N GLY A 48 -7.47 -14.80 15.35
CA GLY A 48 -6.12 -15.03 14.85
C GLY A 48 -5.44 -13.78 14.31
N VAL A 49 -6.10 -12.61 14.27
CA VAL A 49 -5.47 -11.36 13.79
C VAL A 49 -4.21 -11.08 14.58
N LEU A 50 -3.10 -10.87 13.88
CA LEU A 50 -1.84 -10.42 14.46
C LEU A 50 -1.73 -8.91 14.35
N PHE A 51 -1.95 -8.40 13.16
CA PHE A 51 -2.04 -6.98 12.91
C PHE A 51 -2.95 -6.69 11.73
N ASP A 52 -3.46 -5.46 11.70
CA ASP A 52 -4.26 -4.93 10.62
C ASP A 52 -3.85 -3.50 10.28
N ILE A 53 -4.24 -3.10 9.07
CA ILE A 53 -4.15 -1.74 8.57
C ILE A 53 -5.56 -1.34 8.16
N SER A 54 -6.08 -0.26 8.72
CA SER A 54 -7.41 0.26 8.43
C SER A 54 -7.34 1.72 7.96
N PHE A 55 -8.40 2.19 7.30
CA PHE A 55 -8.56 3.57 6.88
C PHE A 55 -9.79 4.22 7.51
N ASP A 56 -9.60 5.30 8.26
CA ASP A 56 -10.67 6.00 9.01
C ASP A 56 -11.36 7.15 8.23
N GLY A 57 -10.94 7.36 6.98
CA GLY A 57 -11.38 8.48 6.14
C GLY A 57 -10.35 9.60 6.04
N THR A 58 -9.35 9.63 6.92
CA THR A 58 -8.28 10.63 6.99
C THR A 58 -6.90 9.98 7.16
N ASN A 59 -6.79 8.94 7.98
CA ASN A 59 -5.54 8.30 8.34
C ASN A 59 -5.58 6.80 8.01
N PHE A 60 -4.39 6.26 7.76
CA PHE A 60 -4.16 4.83 7.91
C PHE A 60 -3.83 4.54 9.37
N ASN A 61 -4.54 3.59 9.97
CA ASN A 61 -4.26 3.07 11.29
C ASN A 61 -3.55 1.73 11.17
N PHE A 62 -2.50 1.55 11.95
CA PHE A 62 -1.71 0.33 12.02
C PHE A 62 -1.87 -0.23 13.42
N ASP A 63 -2.46 -1.42 13.56
CA ASP A 63 -2.73 -2.03 14.85
C ASP A 63 -2.11 -3.42 14.93
N ALA A 64 -1.17 -3.64 15.85
CA ALA A 64 -0.62 -4.96 16.16
C ALA A 64 -1.14 -5.52 17.49
N GLY A 65 -2.23 -4.97 18.02
CA GLY A 65 -2.85 -5.34 19.29
C GLY A 65 -3.29 -6.80 19.33
N GLY A 66 -3.66 -7.39 18.18
CA GLY A 66 -3.96 -8.81 18.06
C GLY A 66 -2.78 -9.73 18.42
N ALA A 67 -1.55 -9.28 18.16
CA ALA A 67 -0.32 -9.94 18.59
C ALA A 67 0.18 -9.49 19.98
N GLY A 68 -0.57 -8.63 20.68
CA GLY A 68 -0.15 -7.99 21.94
C GLY A 68 0.82 -6.81 21.75
N GLY A 69 0.89 -6.26 20.54
CA GLY A 69 1.64 -5.06 20.21
C GLY A 69 0.91 -3.75 20.54
N ALA A 70 1.43 -2.65 20.01
CA ALA A 70 0.81 -1.33 20.08
C ALA A 70 0.13 -0.97 18.75
N SER A 71 -0.37 0.26 18.66
CA SER A 71 -0.94 0.83 17.43
C SER A 71 -0.41 2.25 17.19
N ALA A 72 -0.48 2.69 15.94
CA ALA A 72 -0.13 4.03 15.50
C ALA A 72 -0.95 4.43 14.27
N SER A 73 -0.87 5.70 13.86
CA SER A 73 -1.54 6.16 12.65
C SER A 73 -0.64 7.10 11.83
N ALA A 74 -0.96 7.22 10.55
CA ALA A 74 -0.33 8.14 9.62
C ALA A 74 -1.38 8.79 8.71
N ALA A 75 -1.21 10.07 8.42
CA ALA A 75 -2.12 10.78 7.54
C ALA A 75 -2.04 10.22 6.11
N ALA A 76 -3.19 10.00 5.50
CA ALA A 76 -3.28 9.72 4.07
C ALA A 76 -3.18 11.02 3.26
N VAL A 77 -2.71 10.92 2.02
CA VAL A 77 -2.82 11.99 1.03
C VAL A 77 -4.00 11.72 0.10
N THR A 78 -4.43 12.77 -0.61
CA THR A 78 -5.39 12.62 -1.70
C THR A 78 -4.75 11.85 -2.86
N GLY A 79 -5.47 10.90 -3.45
CA GLY A 79 -4.96 10.07 -4.54
C GLY A 79 -4.40 8.74 -4.03
N TRP A 80 -3.49 8.14 -4.81
CA TRP A 80 -2.82 6.91 -4.37
C TRP A 80 -1.86 7.18 -3.22
N ASN A 81 -1.81 6.21 -2.32
CA ASN A 81 -0.91 6.17 -1.20
C ASN A 81 -0.04 4.92 -1.29
N LEU A 82 1.28 5.08 -1.12
CA LEU A 82 2.19 3.97 -0.91
C LEU A 82 2.13 3.57 0.56
N ILE A 83 1.93 2.27 0.82
CA ILE A 83 2.06 1.68 2.14
C ILE A 83 3.07 0.55 2.06
N GLU A 84 4.13 0.64 2.86
CA GLU A 84 5.00 -0.48 3.17
C GLU A 84 5.03 -0.71 4.69
N VAL A 85 4.92 -1.95 5.11
CA VAL A 85 5.00 -2.35 6.52
C VAL A 85 6.02 -3.46 6.70
N LYS A 86 6.63 -3.48 7.87
CA LYS A 86 7.52 -4.54 8.32
C LYS A 86 7.12 -4.99 9.71
N PHE A 87 6.61 -6.21 9.80
CA PHE A 87 6.33 -6.90 11.06
C PHE A 87 7.50 -7.82 11.40
N ASN A 88 8.02 -7.74 12.63
CA ASN A 88 8.97 -8.70 13.17
C ASN A 88 8.47 -9.23 14.52
N SER A 89 8.09 -10.50 14.59
CA SER A 89 7.56 -11.11 15.82
C SER A 89 8.49 -10.92 17.03
N GLY A 90 7.93 -10.41 18.13
CA GLY A 90 8.65 -10.08 19.35
C GLY A 90 9.54 -8.83 19.27
N GLY A 91 9.48 -8.07 18.17
CA GLY A 91 10.31 -6.91 17.91
C GLY A 91 9.49 -5.66 17.61
N ASN A 92 9.84 -5.01 16.50
CA ASN A 92 9.21 -3.78 16.04
C ASN A 92 8.31 -4.05 14.83
N PHE A 93 7.19 -3.33 14.84
CA PHE A 93 6.43 -2.99 13.65
C PHE A 93 6.96 -1.66 13.13
N GLU A 94 7.32 -1.61 11.85
CA GLU A 94 7.77 -0.40 11.16
C GLU A 94 6.84 -0.16 9.97
N TYR A 95 6.52 1.10 9.68
CA TYR A 95 5.69 1.44 8.52
C TYR A 95 6.19 2.70 7.81
N TRP A 96 6.00 2.71 6.49
CA TRP A 96 6.31 3.78 5.57
C TRP A 96 5.03 4.13 4.82
N VAL A 97 4.63 5.40 4.89
CA VAL A 97 3.47 5.94 4.18
C VAL A 97 3.96 7.08 3.29
N ASN A 98 3.83 6.90 1.98
CA ASN A 98 4.25 7.88 0.95
C ASN A 98 5.73 8.28 1.01
N VAL A 99 6.59 7.36 1.48
CA VAL A 99 8.06 7.49 1.51
C VAL A 99 8.69 6.14 1.15
N ASP A 100 9.93 6.14 0.66
CA ASP A 100 10.59 4.93 0.14
C ASP A 100 11.34 4.17 1.25
N ALA A 101 10.92 2.95 1.56
CA ALA A 101 11.55 2.14 2.61
C ALA A 101 13.01 1.75 2.37
N THR A 102 13.53 1.90 1.14
CA THR A 102 14.93 1.59 0.82
C THR A 102 15.89 2.75 1.10
N THR A 103 15.38 3.99 1.10
CA THR A 103 16.18 5.21 1.19
C THR A 103 15.75 6.15 2.31
N ASP A 104 14.50 6.09 2.75
CA ASP A 104 13.91 6.95 3.78
C ASP A 104 13.71 6.23 5.13
N PRO A 105 13.76 6.98 6.25
CA PRO A 105 13.37 6.44 7.55
C PRO A 105 11.88 6.08 7.61
N ALA A 106 11.52 5.12 8.46
CA ALA A 106 10.13 4.76 8.70
C ALA A 106 9.30 5.98 9.14
N THR A 107 8.10 6.11 8.59
CA THR A 107 7.11 7.12 9.03
C THR A 107 6.77 6.92 10.51
N GLY A 108 6.75 5.68 10.98
CA GLY A 108 6.69 5.38 12.40
C GLY A 108 7.09 3.95 12.73
N SER A 109 7.26 3.70 14.03
CA SER A 109 7.57 2.38 14.56
C SER A 109 7.01 2.21 15.97
N PHE A 110 6.55 1.01 16.27
CA PHE A 110 6.02 0.62 17.58
C PHE A 110 6.25 -0.88 17.84
N SER A 111 5.91 -1.37 19.04
CA SER A 111 6.08 -2.79 19.37
C SER A 111 5.09 -3.67 18.60
N SER A 112 5.57 -4.70 17.92
CA SER A 112 4.75 -5.58 17.08
C SER A 112 3.96 -6.65 17.84
N GLY A 113 4.26 -6.86 19.14
CA GLY A 113 3.83 -8.08 19.81
C GLY A 113 4.47 -9.34 19.21
N SER A 114 3.92 -10.52 19.49
CA SER A 114 4.46 -11.81 19.05
C SER A 114 3.41 -12.68 18.36
N GLY A 115 3.81 -13.32 17.27
CA GLY A 115 3.01 -14.29 16.54
C GLY A 115 3.74 -14.85 15.33
N THR A 116 3.08 -15.78 14.65
CA THR A 116 3.55 -16.37 13.39
C THR A 116 2.49 -16.08 12.35
N ILE A 117 2.87 -15.45 11.25
CA ILE A 117 1.97 -15.14 10.14
C ILE A 117 1.73 -16.42 9.35
N GLU A 118 0.47 -16.83 9.25
CA GLU A 118 -0.01 -18.00 8.50
C GLU A 118 -0.92 -17.62 7.33
N ALA A 119 -1.54 -16.43 7.38
CA ALA A 119 -2.34 -15.92 6.30
C ALA A 119 -2.34 -14.39 6.26
N VAL A 120 -2.53 -13.84 5.06
CA VAL A 120 -2.68 -12.41 4.82
C VAL A 120 -3.89 -12.18 3.93
N ARG A 121 -4.70 -11.17 4.25
CA ARG A 121 -5.79 -10.69 3.41
C ARG A 121 -5.54 -9.25 2.99
N MET A 122 -5.56 -8.99 1.69
CA MET A 122 -5.55 -7.64 1.12
C MET A 122 -6.89 -7.37 0.45
N GLY A 123 -7.50 -6.23 0.76
CA GLY A 123 -8.82 -5.85 0.27
C GLY A 123 -9.69 -5.33 1.39
N LEU A 124 -11.00 -5.55 1.33
CA LEU A 124 -11.97 -5.18 2.35
C LEU A 124 -12.51 -6.44 3.05
N PRO A 125 -11.68 -7.18 3.83
CA PRO A 125 -12.07 -8.45 4.43
C PRO A 125 -13.28 -8.31 5.37
N ASN A 126 -13.43 -7.15 6.01
CA ASN A 126 -14.53 -6.81 6.91
C ASN A 126 -15.53 -5.80 6.29
N GLY A 127 -15.52 -5.66 4.96
CA GLY A 127 -16.41 -4.76 4.23
C GLY A 127 -16.01 -3.28 4.39
N LEU A 128 -16.99 -2.38 4.22
CA LEU A 128 -16.77 -0.93 4.20
C LEU A 128 -16.62 -0.29 5.59
N GLY A 129 -16.51 -1.04 6.68
CA GLY A 129 -16.17 -0.43 7.98
C GLY A 129 -17.13 0.65 8.50
N GLY A 130 -18.40 0.67 8.06
CA GLY A 130 -19.36 1.72 8.39
C GLY A 130 -19.41 2.90 7.41
N PHE A 131 -18.52 2.99 6.42
CA PHE A 131 -18.67 3.93 5.31
C PHE A 131 -19.97 3.67 4.54
N SER A 132 -20.57 4.75 4.06
CA SER A 132 -21.87 4.71 3.35
C SER A 132 -21.78 4.23 1.90
N GLY A 133 -20.57 4.14 1.36
CA GLY A 133 -20.30 3.69 -0.01
C GLY A 133 -18.92 4.12 -0.48
N GLY A 134 -18.67 3.96 -1.77
CA GLY A 134 -17.39 4.24 -2.41
C GLY A 134 -16.65 2.96 -2.77
N LYS A 135 -15.35 3.09 -3.06
CA LYS A 135 -14.49 1.97 -3.41
C LYS A 135 -13.08 2.15 -2.88
N VAL A 136 -12.36 1.06 -2.72
CA VAL A 136 -10.91 1.07 -2.49
C VAL A 136 -10.23 0.35 -3.63
N SER A 137 -9.29 1.04 -4.26
CA SER A 137 -8.43 0.47 -5.30
C SER A 137 -7.06 0.13 -4.72
N TYR A 138 -6.48 -0.95 -5.20
CA TYR A 138 -5.18 -1.48 -4.81
C TYR A 138 -4.35 -1.71 -6.07
N ASP A 139 -3.05 -1.48 -5.98
CA ASP A 139 -2.12 -1.88 -7.03
C ASP A 139 -0.77 -2.33 -6.46
N SER A 140 -0.01 -3.06 -7.28
CA SER A 140 1.34 -3.53 -7.01
C SER A 140 1.47 -4.04 -5.58
N TYR A 141 0.89 -5.22 -5.28
CA TYR A 141 1.15 -5.91 -4.01
C TYR A 141 2.42 -6.76 -4.11
N GLU A 142 3.30 -6.64 -3.14
CA GLU A 142 4.51 -7.44 -3.02
C GLU A 142 4.85 -7.66 -1.56
N SER A 143 5.41 -8.82 -1.25
CA SER A 143 5.79 -9.15 0.11
C SER A 143 7.07 -9.96 0.15
N HIS A 144 7.96 -9.60 1.08
CA HIS A 144 9.24 -10.24 1.31
C HIS A 144 9.35 -10.73 2.76
N ALA A 145 10.26 -11.67 3.00
CA ALA A 145 10.54 -12.14 4.36
C ALA A 145 11.48 -11.20 5.13
N SER A 146 12.37 -10.46 4.44
CA SER A 146 13.47 -9.76 5.13
C SER A 146 14.06 -8.54 4.42
N THR A 147 13.87 -8.38 3.12
CA THR A 147 14.39 -7.23 2.35
C THR A 147 13.28 -6.20 2.12
N PRO A 148 13.51 -4.91 2.44
CA PRO A 148 12.61 -3.83 2.03
C PRO A 148 12.29 -3.94 0.54
N VAL A 149 11.05 -3.63 0.18
CA VAL A 149 10.63 -3.65 -1.23
C VAL A 149 10.97 -2.30 -1.85
N GLY A 150 10.60 -1.21 -1.17
CA GLY A 150 10.80 0.14 -1.66
C GLY A 150 9.67 0.62 -2.54
N SER A 151 9.67 1.93 -2.80
CA SER A 151 8.71 2.54 -3.72
C SER A 151 9.07 2.21 -5.17
N LEU A 152 8.06 1.98 -6.01
CA LEU A 152 8.21 2.21 -7.44
C LEU A 152 8.48 3.70 -7.66
N LEU A 153 9.52 4.01 -8.43
CA LEU A 153 9.93 5.39 -8.71
C LEU A 153 8.80 6.12 -9.45
N ILE A 154 8.28 7.18 -8.83
CA ILE A 154 7.26 8.03 -9.44
C ILE A 154 7.84 8.65 -10.72
N GLY A 155 7.25 8.30 -11.85
CA GLY A 155 7.67 8.75 -13.18
C GLY A 155 8.70 7.88 -13.88
N ASP A 156 9.08 6.74 -13.31
CA ASP A 156 9.78 5.65 -14.01
C ASP A 156 8.77 4.82 -14.80
N ALA A 157 8.32 5.38 -15.91
CA ALA A 157 7.28 4.80 -16.76
C ALA A 157 7.77 3.58 -17.55
N ASN A 158 9.08 3.38 -17.68
CA ASN A 158 9.65 2.25 -18.41
C ASN A 158 10.19 1.14 -17.48
N ALA A 159 10.12 1.35 -16.15
CA ALA A 159 10.60 0.46 -15.11
C ALA A 159 12.10 0.12 -15.23
N ASP A 160 12.93 1.10 -15.61
CA ASP A 160 14.40 0.97 -15.71
C ASP A 160 15.15 1.46 -14.46
N GLU A 161 14.41 1.76 -13.39
CA GLU A 161 14.90 2.26 -12.10
C GLU A 161 15.52 3.66 -12.20
N THR A 162 15.33 4.39 -13.31
CA THR A 162 15.91 5.72 -13.52
C THR A 162 14.91 6.67 -14.18
N VAL A 163 14.40 7.67 -13.45
CA VAL A 163 13.52 8.69 -14.06
C VAL A 163 14.32 9.59 -15.02
N ASN A 164 14.05 9.45 -16.31
CA ASN A 164 14.76 10.10 -17.39
C ASN A 164 13.88 10.39 -18.64
N VAL A 165 14.47 10.88 -19.72
CA VAL A 165 13.73 11.25 -20.95
C VAL A 165 13.09 10.05 -21.67
N LEU A 166 13.53 8.84 -21.38
CA LEU A 166 12.93 7.61 -21.90
C LEU A 166 11.57 7.35 -21.25
N ASP A 167 11.40 7.66 -19.96
CA ASP A 167 10.11 7.60 -19.29
C ASP A 167 9.11 8.59 -19.87
N TYR A 168 9.58 9.80 -20.15
CA TYR A 168 8.81 10.80 -20.86
C TYR A 168 8.26 10.27 -22.20
N SER A 169 9.08 9.51 -22.95
CA SER A 169 8.64 8.90 -24.20
C SER A 169 7.67 7.74 -23.98
N SER A 170 7.79 6.98 -22.89
CA SER A 170 6.88 5.90 -22.53
C SER A 170 5.50 6.44 -22.17
N VAL A 171 5.41 7.48 -21.35
CA VAL A 171 4.13 8.15 -21.03
C VAL A 171 3.47 8.71 -22.29
N GLN A 172 4.25 9.33 -23.19
CA GLN A 172 3.72 9.86 -24.44
C GLN A 172 3.17 8.77 -25.39
N GLN A 173 3.81 7.59 -25.42
CA GLN A 173 3.31 6.45 -26.21
C GLN A 173 2.02 5.88 -25.62
N ASP A 174 1.89 5.84 -24.29
CA ASP A 174 0.71 5.33 -23.61
C ASP A 174 -0.49 6.30 -23.73
N ILE A 175 -0.26 7.62 -23.71
CA ILE A 175 -1.31 8.63 -23.99
C ILE A 175 -1.89 8.46 -25.41
N LEU A 176 -1.10 7.95 -26.35
CA LEU A 176 -1.44 7.85 -27.78
C LEU A 176 -1.72 6.40 -28.23
N GLY A 177 -1.68 5.40 -27.34
CA GLY A 177 -1.54 3.98 -27.71
C GLY A 177 -2.05 2.95 -26.69
N ASN A 178 -1.55 1.71 -26.82
CA ASN A 178 -1.93 0.57 -25.98
C ASN A 178 -1.13 0.55 -24.69
N LEU A 179 -1.83 0.52 -23.55
CA LEU A 179 -1.25 0.47 -22.20
C LEU A 179 -0.23 -0.67 -22.05
N GLN A 180 1.02 -0.33 -21.74
CA GLN A 180 2.03 -1.29 -21.30
C GLN A 180 1.86 -1.59 -19.79
N SER A 181 2.44 -2.70 -19.31
CA SER A 181 2.42 -3.06 -17.89
C SER A 181 3.38 -2.16 -17.11
N GLY A 182 2.90 -1.54 -16.02
CA GLY A 182 3.64 -0.52 -15.24
C GLY A 182 3.06 0.88 -15.42
N GLN A 183 1.77 1.05 -15.09
CA GLN A 183 0.98 2.21 -15.54
C GLN A 183 1.57 3.55 -15.08
N PRO A 184 1.90 4.47 -16.00
CA PRO A 184 2.45 5.78 -15.69
C PRO A 184 1.38 6.77 -15.20
N ASP A 185 0.80 6.49 -14.03
CA ASP A 185 -0.03 7.41 -13.26
C ASP A 185 0.87 8.21 -12.31
N CYS A 186 1.79 8.99 -12.87
CA CYS A 186 2.80 9.73 -12.11
C CYS A 186 2.16 10.70 -11.10
N ASN A 187 1.05 11.33 -11.48
CA ASN A 187 0.36 12.27 -10.59
C ASN A 187 -0.59 11.58 -9.60
N LEU A 188 -0.70 10.25 -9.68
CA LEU A 188 -1.48 9.40 -8.80
C LEU A 188 -2.97 9.75 -8.75
N ASP A 189 -3.54 10.23 -9.87
CA ASP A 189 -4.94 10.63 -9.99
C ASP A 189 -5.89 9.48 -10.42
N GLY A 190 -5.33 8.32 -10.75
CA GLY A 190 -6.06 7.13 -11.18
C GLY A 190 -6.38 7.10 -12.67
N SER A 191 -5.80 7.98 -13.49
CA SER A 191 -6.00 8.04 -14.94
C SER A 191 -4.76 8.51 -15.68
N VAL A 192 -4.19 7.69 -16.57
CA VAL A 192 -3.06 8.12 -17.42
C VAL A 192 -3.50 9.20 -18.42
N ASN A 193 -3.00 10.42 -18.24
CA ASN A 193 -3.35 11.59 -19.04
C ASN A 193 -2.19 12.61 -19.17
N VAL A 194 -2.46 13.77 -19.77
CA VAL A 194 -1.44 14.81 -19.99
C VAL A 194 -0.86 15.40 -18.70
N LEU A 195 -1.57 15.23 -17.58
CA LEU A 195 -1.10 15.64 -16.26
C LEU A 195 0.00 14.71 -15.74
N ASP A 196 -0.02 13.42 -16.06
CA ASP A 196 1.08 12.49 -15.78
C ASP A 196 2.35 12.84 -16.56
N TYR A 197 2.17 13.24 -17.81
CA TYR A 197 3.25 13.77 -18.63
C TYR A 197 3.89 15.01 -17.98
N GLY A 198 3.08 15.91 -17.43
CA GLY A 198 3.57 17.09 -16.70
C GLY A 198 4.29 16.72 -15.40
N CYS A 199 3.80 15.70 -14.70
CA CYS A 199 4.41 15.16 -13.49
C CYS A 199 5.82 14.60 -13.77
N VAL A 200 5.96 13.71 -14.76
CA VAL A 200 7.27 13.14 -15.14
C VAL A 200 8.24 14.24 -15.56
N GLN A 201 7.77 15.23 -16.32
CA GLN A 201 8.60 16.38 -16.70
C GLN A 201 9.08 17.17 -15.47
N SER A 202 8.25 17.35 -14.45
CA SER A 202 8.62 18.04 -13.21
C SER A 202 9.66 17.26 -12.43
N VAL A 203 9.53 15.93 -12.34
CA VAL A 203 10.49 15.06 -11.65
C VAL A 203 11.85 15.09 -12.36
N ILE A 204 11.88 14.98 -13.69
CA ILE A 204 13.13 15.04 -14.50
C ILE A 204 13.86 16.39 -14.32
N LEU A 205 13.12 17.49 -14.25
CA LEU A 205 13.69 18.83 -14.17
C LEU A 205 14.03 19.26 -12.73
N GLY A 206 13.83 18.39 -11.74
CA GLY A 206 14.18 18.63 -10.33
C GLY A 206 13.29 19.67 -9.66
N GLY A 207 12.00 19.65 -9.96
CA GLY A 207 10.99 20.49 -9.29
C GLY A 207 10.88 20.25 -7.80
#